data_AF-A0A925JYA7-F1
#
_entry.id   AF-A0A925JYA7-F1
#
_cell.length_a   1.000
_cell.length_b   1.000
_cell.length_c   1.000
_cell.angle_alpha   90.00
_cell.angle_beta   90.00
_cell.angle_gamma   90.00
#
_symmetry.space_group_name_H-M   'P 1'
#
loop_
_entity.id
_entity.type
_entity.pdbx_description
1 polymer ?
#
loop_
_entity_poly.entity_id
_entity_poly.type
_entity_poly.pdbx_seq_one_letter_code
_entity_poly.pdbx_strand_id
1 'polypeptide(L)'
;MKGRLLILLTIVVMVVLLVALNAASYVRVEQEGETEFAPDRSTLNAGRTGTRALFDYLQQKGVDVVRWKQPMSSLAEAGEAQRPSTFVIVGRTRHPVEKREADAILRWVRRGGRLVVIDRSPNASLLPTSGRWRVGSEMFESPGPGVRPDDMEQMTRGAALIAPAQPTALTQDVKEVARSRFAGRLHIYQTGPVVVSGGGIGPAPPPARAISVATPTPDPDTEDDIWGEEGEEEPPASPGVGSEDEEDWEDWEDADSAA
;
A
#
# COMPACT_ATOMS: atom_id res chain seq x y z
N MET A 1 -69.24 -3.68 6.89
CA MET A 1 -68.18 -4.33 6.08
C MET A 1 -67.16 -3.35 5.48
N LYS A 2 -67.59 -2.18 4.95
CA LYS A 2 -66.69 -1.16 4.36
C LYS A 2 -65.56 -0.66 5.28
N GLY A 3 -65.83 -0.49 6.59
CA GLY A 3 -64.79 -0.06 7.55
C GLY A 3 -63.68 -1.09 7.79
N ARG A 4 -64.00 -2.40 7.73
CA ARG A 4 -63.00 -3.47 7.89
C ARG A 4 -62.06 -3.56 6.68
N LEU A 5 -62.58 -3.26 5.49
CA LEU A 5 -61.80 -3.23 4.25
C LEU A 5 -60.77 -2.09 4.24
N LEU A 6 -61.15 -0.92 4.76
CA LEU A 6 -60.27 0.25 4.80
C LEU A 6 -59.08 0.05 5.74
N ILE A 7 -59.31 -0.60 6.89
CA ILE A 7 -58.25 -0.99 7.84
C ILE A 7 -57.29 -2.02 7.21
N LEU A 8 -57.83 -3.00 6.49
CA LEU A 8 -57.00 -4.03 5.86
C LEU A 8 -56.13 -3.43 4.75
N LEU A 9 -56.68 -2.49 3.96
CA LEU A 9 -55.95 -1.75 2.94
C LEU A 9 -54.80 -0.93 3.54
N THR A 10 -55.03 -0.18 4.63
CA THR A 10 -53.96 0.62 5.26
C THR A 10 -52.86 -0.26 5.83
N ILE A 11 -53.18 -1.41 6.42
CA ILE A 11 -52.17 -2.38 6.88
C ILE A 11 -51.33 -2.89 5.71
N VAL A 12 -51.96 -3.29 4.60
CA VAL A 12 -51.23 -3.77 3.41
C VAL A 12 -50.31 -2.69 2.85
N VAL A 13 -50.80 -1.46 2.70
CA VAL A 13 -49.98 -0.33 2.24
C VAL A 13 -48.80 -0.08 3.18
N MET A 14 -49.02 -0.13 4.49
CA MET A 14 -47.97 0.06 5.49
C MET A 14 -46.90 -1.04 5.40
N VAL A 15 -47.30 -2.30 5.24
CA VAL A 15 -46.37 -3.44 5.07
C VAL A 15 -45.57 -3.30 3.78
N VAL A 16 -46.22 -2.97 2.65
CA VAL A 16 -45.51 -2.74 1.38
C VAL A 16 -44.52 -1.60 1.50
N LEU A 17 -44.88 -0.53 2.19
CA LEU A 17 -43.99 0.62 2.40
C LEU A 17 -42.78 0.26 3.26
N LEU A 18 -42.97 -0.53 4.32
CA LEU A 18 -41.88 -1.02 5.17
C LEU A 18 -40.94 -1.95 4.39
N VAL A 19 -41.48 -2.86 3.57
CA VAL A 19 -40.67 -3.75 2.72
C VAL A 19 -39.87 -2.94 1.69
N ALA A 20 -40.48 -1.94 1.05
CA ALA A 20 -39.80 -1.08 0.08
C ALA A 20 -38.69 -0.26 0.74
N LEU A 21 -38.92 0.30 1.94
CA LEU A 21 -37.89 1.01 2.69
C LEU A 21 -36.74 0.08 3.11
N ASN A 22 -37.06 -1.12 3.59
CA ASN A 22 -36.05 -2.10 3.99
C ASN A 22 -35.20 -2.52 2.79
N ALA A 23 -35.84 -2.83 1.65
CA ALA A 23 -35.16 -3.17 0.40
C ALA A 23 -34.27 -2.02 -0.11
N ALA A 24 -34.77 -0.77 -0.07
CA ALA A 24 -33.98 0.40 -0.44
C ALA A 24 -32.80 0.64 0.51
N SER A 25 -32.94 0.29 1.80
CA SER A 25 -31.88 0.37 2.79
C SER A 25 -30.87 -0.78 2.69
N TYR A 26 -31.24 -1.92 2.09
CA TYR A 26 -30.38 -3.10 1.99
C TYR A 26 -29.44 -3.09 0.78
N VAL A 27 -29.61 -2.14 -0.15
CA VAL A 27 -28.61 -1.85 -1.19
C VAL A 27 -27.46 -1.06 -0.55
N ARG A 28 -26.77 -1.69 0.42
CA ARG A 28 -25.40 -1.32 0.71
C ARG A 28 -24.61 -1.78 -0.51
N VAL A 29 -24.14 -0.82 -1.30
CA VAL A 29 -23.12 -1.08 -2.31
C VAL A 29 -21.99 -1.79 -1.56
N GLU A 30 -21.79 -3.08 -1.85
CA GLU A 30 -20.59 -3.79 -1.43
C GLU A 30 -19.45 -2.94 -1.97
N GLN A 31 -18.78 -2.22 -1.06
CA GLN A 31 -17.58 -1.50 -1.42
C GLN A 31 -16.62 -2.57 -1.91
N GLU A 32 -16.27 -2.50 -3.19
CA GLU A 32 -15.23 -3.35 -3.77
C GLU A 32 -14.06 -3.38 -2.78
N GLY A 33 -13.72 -4.58 -2.30
CA GLY A 33 -12.74 -4.71 -1.24
C GLY A 33 -11.43 -4.03 -1.64
N GLU A 34 -10.87 -3.24 -0.75
CA GLU A 34 -9.60 -2.56 -1.02
C GLU A 34 -8.52 -3.59 -1.35
N THR A 35 -7.83 -3.35 -2.47
CA THR A 35 -6.69 -4.14 -2.94
C THR A 35 -5.45 -3.27 -3.00
N GLU A 36 -4.30 -3.94 -3.04
CA GLU A 36 -3.02 -3.26 -3.22
C GLU A 36 -2.85 -2.59 -4.59
N PHE A 37 -3.72 -2.92 -5.56
CA PHE A 37 -3.76 -2.34 -6.91
C PHE A 37 -4.59 -1.06 -6.98
N ALA A 38 -5.61 -0.94 -6.14
CA ALA A 38 -6.44 0.26 -6.01
C ALA A 38 -6.54 0.71 -4.55
N PRO A 39 -5.41 1.08 -3.90
CA PRO A 39 -5.41 1.40 -2.48
C PRO A 39 -5.93 2.82 -2.23
N ASP A 40 -6.71 3.01 -1.15
CA ASP A 40 -7.01 4.34 -0.62
C ASP A 40 -6.13 4.61 0.60
N ARG A 41 -4.96 5.19 0.36
CA ARG A 41 -3.97 5.52 1.41
C ARG A 41 -4.27 6.83 2.13
N SER A 42 -5.49 7.33 2.08
CA SER A 42 -5.87 8.57 2.77
C SER A 42 -5.91 8.40 4.30
N THR A 43 -5.68 9.50 5.01
CA THR A 43 -5.82 9.55 6.47
C THR A 43 -7.27 9.57 6.94
N LEU A 44 -8.23 9.47 6.01
CA LEU A 44 -9.66 9.28 6.29
C LEU A 44 -10.05 7.81 6.21
N ASN A 45 -9.25 7.01 5.50
CA ASN A 45 -9.53 5.60 5.32
C ASN A 45 -9.03 4.78 6.53
N ALA A 46 -9.96 4.09 7.18
CA ALA A 46 -9.69 3.11 8.24
C ALA A 46 -9.56 1.67 7.70
N GLY A 47 -9.78 1.49 6.40
CA GLY A 47 -9.64 0.23 5.70
C GLY A 47 -8.20 -0.27 5.63
N ARG A 48 -8.04 -1.40 4.96
CA ARG A 48 -6.81 -2.22 4.97
C ARG A 48 -5.63 -1.52 4.32
N THR A 49 -5.90 -0.63 3.39
CA THR A 49 -4.88 0.16 2.69
C THR A 49 -4.78 1.60 3.22
N GLY A 50 -5.60 1.95 4.21
CA GLY A 50 -5.74 3.28 4.77
C GLY A 50 -4.59 3.70 5.69
N THR A 51 -4.51 5.01 5.95
CA THR A 51 -3.49 5.59 6.83
C THR A 51 -4.08 6.28 8.07
N ARG A 52 -5.37 6.06 8.35
CA ARG A 52 -6.03 6.64 9.53
C ARG A 52 -5.36 6.21 10.83
N ALA A 53 -5.01 4.93 10.97
CA ALA A 53 -4.34 4.43 12.19
C ALA A 53 -3.03 5.19 12.47
N LEU A 54 -2.23 5.46 11.43
CA LEU A 54 -1.01 6.27 11.55
C LEU A 54 -1.32 7.72 11.98
N PHE A 55 -2.33 8.33 11.36
CA PHE A 55 -2.75 9.69 11.72
C PHE A 55 -3.21 9.78 13.18
N ASP A 56 -4.10 8.89 13.59
CA ASP A 56 -4.66 8.86 14.94
C ASP A 56 -3.56 8.58 15.98
N TYR A 57 -2.62 7.68 15.68
CA TYR A 57 -1.44 7.43 16.52
C TYR A 57 -0.58 8.68 16.71
N LEU A 58 -0.24 9.40 15.62
CA LEU A 58 0.55 10.63 15.71
C LEU A 58 -0.16 11.69 16.55
N GLN A 59 -1.48 11.83 16.37
CA GLN A 59 -2.30 12.76 17.14
C GLN A 59 -2.32 12.39 18.64
N GLN A 60 -2.50 11.10 18.97
CA GLN A 60 -2.47 10.60 20.35
C GLN A 60 -1.10 10.80 21.01
N LYS A 61 -0.01 10.77 20.24
CA LYS A 61 1.34 11.09 20.73
C LYS A 61 1.59 12.59 20.90
N GLY A 62 0.59 13.44 20.70
CA GLY A 62 0.69 14.89 20.88
C GLY A 62 1.40 15.60 19.74
N VAL A 63 1.56 14.94 18.58
CA VAL A 63 2.06 15.61 17.37
C VAL A 63 0.94 16.46 16.80
N ASP A 64 1.22 17.72 16.47
CA ASP A 64 0.29 18.60 15.74
C ASP A 64 0.21 18.18 14.27
N VAL A 65 -0.55 17.11 14.01
CA VAL A 65 -0.80 16.58 12.67
C VAL A 65 -2.11 17.15 12.11
N VAL A 66 -2.03 17.70 10.90
CA VAL A 66 -3.18 18.23 10.17
C VAL A 66 -3.31 17.58 8.80
N ARG A 67 -4.54 17.42 8.33
CA ARG A 67 -4.82 16.98 6.96
C ARG A 67 -4.66 18.17 6.03
N TRP A 68 -3.68 18.11 5.13
CA TRP A 68 -3.44 19.18 4.17
C TRP A 68 -4.58 19.27 3.15
N LYS A 69 -5.22 20.43 3.05
CA LYS A 69 -6.35 20.70 2.14
C LYS A 69 -6.07 21.80 1.12
N GLN A 70 -4.90 22.43 1.20
CA GLN A 70 -4.51 23.53 0.31
C GLN A 70 -3.73 23.01 -0.91
N PRO A 71 -3.59 23.78 -1.99
CA PRO A 71 -2.71 23.44 -3.09
C PRO A 71 -1.26 23.26 -2.63
N MET A 72 -0.50 22.35 -3.25
CA MET A 72 0.91 22.11 -2.89
C MET A 72 1.79 23.35 -3.08
N SER A 73 1.41 24.27 -3.96
CA SER A 73 2.08 25.56 -4.16
C SER A 73 2.08 26.43 -2.89
N SER A 74 1.02 26.35 -2.09
CA SER A 74 0.90 27.13 -0.86
C SER A 74 1.94 26.74 0.20
N LEU A 75 2.56 25.55 0.12
CA LEU A 75 3.71 25.21 0.99
C LEU A 75 4.87 26.19 0.79
N ALA A 76 5.11 26.62 -0.44
CA ALA A 76 6.19 27.55 -0.76
C ALA A 76 5.85 29.02 -0.45
N GLU A 77 4.55 29.33 -0.32
CA GLU A 77 4.02 30.69 -0.15
C GLU A 77 3.56 30.97 1.29
N ALA A 78 3.30 29.92 2.08
CA ALA A 78 2.91 30.05 3.47
C ALA A 78 3.97 30.82 4.28
N GLY A 79 3.53 31.86 4.98
CA GLY A 79 4.36 32.57 5.95
C GLY A 79 4.84 31.64 7.06
N GLU A 80 5.94 32.01 7.74
CA GLU A 80 6.61 31.15 8.73
C GLU A 80 5.67 30.57 9.79
N ALA A 81 4.67 31.34 10.22
CA ALA A 81 3.71 30.92 11.26
C ALA A 81 2.70 29.85 10.81
N GLN A 82 2.43 29.70 9.50
CA GLN A 82 1.44 28.74 8.97
C GLN A 82 2.11 27.59 8.21
N ARG A 83 3.44 27.60 8.16
CA ARG A 83 4.20 26.68 7.33
C ARG A 83 4.45 25.39 8.10
N PRO A 84 4.03 24.22 7.58
CA PRO A 84 4.32 22.95 8.24
C PRO A 84 5.83 22.73 8.28
N SER A 85 6.33 22.10 9.35
CA SER A 85 7.73 21.70 9.47
C SER A 85 8.02 20.42 8.67
N THR A 86 7.02 19.54 8.58
CA THR A 86 7.12 18.22 7.95
C THR A 86 5.88 17.98 7.10
N PHE A 87 6.09 17.50 5.88
CA PHE A 87 5.04 17.21 4.93
C PHE A 87 5.15 15.74 4.53
N VAL A 88 4.07 14.97 4.71
CA VAL A 88 4.06 13.52 4.49
C VAL A 88 3.14 13.21 3.31
N ILE A 89 3.66 12.50 2.31
CA ILE A 89 2.89 11.98 1.18
C ILE A 89 2.93 10.46 1.26
N VAL A 90 1.76 9.82 1.32
CA VAL A 90 1.63 8.37 1.37
C VAL A 90 0.97 7.86 0.10
N GLY A 91 1.75 7.12 -0.69
CA GLY A 91 1.31 6.54 -1.95
C GLY A 91 0.94 7.53 -3.04
N ARG A 92 0.19 7.01 -4.02
CA ARG A 92 -0.37 7.78 -5.12
C ARG A 92 -1.49 8.68 -4.58
N THR A 93 -1.34 9.98 -4.79
CA THR A 93 -2.36 10.97 -4.49
C THR A 93 -3.50 10.90 -5.50
N ARG A 94 -4.74 11.19 -5.06
CA ARG A 94 -5.93 11.25 -5.95
C ARG A 94 -5.73 12.23 -7.11
N HIS A 95 -5.09 13.37 -6.81
CA HIS A 95 -4.59 14.30 -7.81
C HIS A 95 -3.09 14.07 -7.97
N PRO A 96 -2.62 13.60 -9.14
CA PRO A 96 -1.21 13.36 -9.36
C PRO A 96 -0.40 14.63 -9.11
N VAL A 97 0.71 14.50 -8.38
CA VAL A 97 1.61 15.63 -8.14
C VAL A 97 2.26 16.05 -9.45
N GLU A 98 1.87 17.21 -9.97
CA GLU A 98 2.42 17.74 -11.20
C GLU A 98 3.84 18.27 -11.00
N LYS A 99 4.59 18.45 -12.09
CA LYS A 99 5.96 18.98 -12.04
C LYS A 99 6.03 20.34 -11.33
N ARG A 100 5.06 21.23 -11.57
CA ARG A 100 4.99 22.55 -10.92
C ARG A 100 4.80 22.46 -9.41
N GLU A 101 3.99 21.49 -8.96
CA GLU A 101 3.74 21.23 -7.54
C GLU A 101 4.96 20.59 -6.89
N ALA A 102 5.59 19.61 -7.54
CA ALA A 102 6.83 19.01 -7.09
C ALA A 102 7.93 20.07 -6.91
N ASP A 103 8.08 20.99 -7.88
CA ASP A 103 9.02 22.11 -7.78
C ASP A 103 8.71 23.01 -6.57
N ALA A 104 7.43 23.26 -6.25
CA ALA A 104 7.04 24.05 -5.08
C ALA A 104 7.38 23.32 -3.77
N ILE A 105 7.07 22.03 -3.67
CA ILE A 105 7.43 21.19 -2.52
C ILE A 105 8.95 21.18 -2.34
N LEU A 106 9.72 20.97 -3.40
CA LEU A 106 11.18 20.94 -3.31
C LEU A 106 11.78 22.31 -2.97
N ARG A 107 11.21 23.42 -3.44
CA ARG A 107 11.59 24.77 -2.98
C ARG A 107 11.33 24.93 -1.48
N TRP A 108 10.20 24.44 -0.98
CA TRP A 108 9.90 24.41 0.46
C TRP A 108 10.93 23.54 1.21
N VAL A 109 11.28 22.35 0.73
CA VAL A 109 12.33 21.52 1.34
C VAL A 109 13.68 22.26 1.42
N ARG A 110 14.10 22.91 0.33
CA ARG A 110 15.36 23.72 0.30
C ARG A 110 15.37 24.85 1.31
N ARG A 111 14.21 25.36 1.71
CA ARG A 111 14.03 26.38 2.76
C ARG A 111 13.86 25.77 4.16
N GLY A 112 14.31 24.54 4.39
CA GLY A 112 14.31 23.87 5.70
C GLY A 112 13.10 22.99 6.02
N GLY A 113 12.16 22.81 5.08
CA GLY A 113 11.05 21.87 5.25
C GLY A 113 11.49 20.41 5.15
N ARG A 114 10.77 19.48 5.80
CA ARG A 114 11.04 18.04 5.73
C ARG A 114 9.98 17.28 4.94
N LEU A 115 10.33 16.78 3.75
CA LEU A 115 9.45 15.91 2.97
C LEU A 115 9.65 14.45 3.34
N VAL A 116 8.57 13.75 3.70
CA VAL A 116 8.54 12.30 3.91
C VAL A 116 7.64 11.69 2.83
N VAL A 117 8.21 10.80 2.01
CA VAL A 117 7.46 10.08 0.98
C VAL A 117 7.42 8.60 1.34
N ILE A 118 6.21 8.08 1.56
CA ILE A 118 5.97 6.67 1.85
C ILE A 118 5.27 6.08 0.62
N ASP A 119 6.03 5.55 -0.31
CA ASP A 119 5.50 4.91 -1.51
C ASP A 119 6.42 3.81 -2.02
N ARG A 120 5.83 2.82 -2.70
CA ARG A 120 6.55 1.73 -3.38
C ARG A 120 7.14 2.21 -4.70
N SER A 121 6.44 3.11 -5.39
CA SER A 121 6.85 3.72 -6.66
C SER A 121 6.68 5.24 -6.60
N PRO A 122 7.49 5.93 -5.77
CA PRO A 122 7.40 7.38 -5.59
C PRO A 122 7.54 8.15 -6.90
N ASN A 123 6.82 9.26 -7.03
CA ASN A 123 6.92 10.16 -8.18
C ASN A 123 8.38 10.68 -8.31
N ALA A 124 9.01 10.39 -9.44
CA ALA A 124 10.40 10.78 -9.71
C ALA A 124 10.64 12.29 -9.61
N SER A 125 9.61 13.12 -9.82
CA SER A 125 9.68 14.58 -9.68
C SER A 125 9.90 15.02 -8.22
N LEU A 126 9.53 14.19 -7.24
CA LEU A 126 9.77 14.42 -5.82
C LEU A 126 11.13 13.89 -5.32
N LEU A 127 11.88 13.22 -6.19
CA LEU A 127 13.19 12.62 -5.89
C LEU A 127 14.30 13.34 -6.68
N PRO A 128 14.65 14.58 -6.32
CA PRO A 128 15.65 15.34 -7.07
C PRO A 128 17.02 14.66 -6.98
N THR A 129 17.76 14.72 -8.09
CA THR A 129 19.17 14.32 -8.11
C THR A 129 19.96 15.21 -7.16
N SER A 130 20.73 14.59 -6.25
CA SER A 130 21.62 15.28 -5.32
C SER A 130 23.06 15.17 -5.83
N GLY A 131 23.45 16.15 -6.65
CA GLY A 131 24.76 16.14 -7.33
C GLY A 131 24.89 14.97 -8.29
N ARG A 132 25.76 14.01 -7.97
CA ARG A 132 25.95 12.77 -8.75
C ARG A 132 25.09 11.61 -8.27
N TRP A 133 24.22 11.81 -7.29
CA TRP A 133 23.45 10.74 -6.67
C TRP A 133 21.98 10.86 -7.03
N ARG A 134 21.34 9.72 -7.31
CA ARG A 134 19.90 9.65 -7.53
C ARG A 134 19.31 8.50 -6.73
N VAL A 135 18.12 8.74 -6.23
CA VAL A 135 17.31 7.74 -5.52
C VAL A 135 16.29 7.19 -6.51
N GLY A 136 16.22 5.86 -6.60
CA GLY A 136 15.18 5.14 -7.32
C GLY A 136 14.50 4.14 -6.40
N SER A 137 13.36 3.61 -6.85
CA SER A 137 12.67 2.51 -6.22
C SER A 137 12.40 1.42 -7.25
N GLU A 138 12.55 0.17 -6.85
CA GLU A 138 12.28 -1.01 -7.67
C GLU A 138 11.41 -1.98 -6.87
N MET A 139 10.37 -2.54 -7.50
CA MET A 139 9.58 -3.63 -6.92
C MET A 139 10.14 -4.96 -7.43
N PHE A 140 10.51 -5.86 -6.52
CA PHE A 140 11.07 -7.18 -6.87
C PHE A 140 9.99 -8.19 -7.23
N GLU A 141 8.83 -8.06 -6.62
CA GLU A 141 7.70 -8.95 -6.81
C GLU A 141 6.43 -8.13 -6.95
N SER A 142 5.53 -8.55 -7.84
CA SER A 142 4.19 -8.00 -7.98
C SER A 142 3.20 -9.12 -7.72
N PRO A 143 2.81 -9.35 -6.45
CA PRO A 143 1.82 -10.36 -6.11
C PRO A 143 0.52 -10.12 -6.87
N GLY A 144 -0.21 -11.20 -7.21
CA GLY A 144 -1.45 -11.10 -7.99
C GLY A 144 -2.57 -10.32 -7.28
N PRO A 145 -3.62 -9.91 -8.02
CA PRO A 145 -4.72 -9.07 -7.50
C PRO A 145 -5.55 -9.72 -6.39
N GLY A 146 -5.47 -11.05 -6.23
CA GLY A 146 -6.15 -11.78 -5.16
C GLY A 146 -5.47 -11.69 -3.80
N VAL A 147 -4.25 -11.13 -3.70
CA VAL A 147 -3.55 -11.04 -2.41
C VAL A 147 -4.18 -9.96 -1.56
N ARG A 148 -4.64 -10.36 -0.38
CA ARG A 148 -5.30 -9.47 0.57
C ARG A 148 -4.27 -8.72 1.43
N PRO A 149 -4.37 -7.37 1.56
CA PRO A 149 -3.42 -6.59 2.35
C PRO A 149 -3.46 -6.82 3.87
N ASP A 150 -4.54 -7.43 4.40
CA ASP A 150 -4.68 -7.78 5.81
C ASP A 150 -4.20 -9.20 6.14
N ASP A 151 -3.91 -10.02 5.12
CA ASP A 151 -3.45 -11.38 5.30
C ASP A 151 -1.92 -11.39 5.38
N MET A 152 -1.41 -11.30 6.60
CA MET A 152 0.04 -11.26 6.84
C MET A 152 0.76 -12.46 6.23
N GLU A 153 0.16 -13.65 6.28
CA GLU A 153 0.76 -14.86 5.74
C GLU A 153 0.95 -14.75 4.23
N GLN A 154 -0.09 -14.34 3.50
CA GLN A 154 0.02 -14.11 2.05
C GLN A 154 0.99 -12.98 1.71
N MET A 155 1.04 -11.94 2.55
CA MET A 155 1.91 -10.77 2.37
C MET A 155 3.38 -11.10 2.59
N THR A 156 3.73 -12.12 3.36
CA THR A 156 5.13 -12.51 3.65
C THR A 156 5.51 -13.90 3.14
N ARG A 157 4.61 -14.63 2.48
CA ARG A 157 4.87 -15.98 1.96
C ARG A 157 6.10 -15.97 1.05
N GLY A 158 7.11 -16.78 1.39
CA GLY A 158 8.37 -16.86 0.65
C GLY A 158 9.30 -15.66 0.79
N ALA A 159 8.95 -14.64 1.58
CA ALA A 159 9.82 -13.50 1.81
C ALA A 159 11.00 -13.88 2.72
N ALA A 160 12.22 -13.65 2.25
CA ALA A 160 13.41 -13.88 3.05
C ALA A 160 13.44 -12.95 4.28
N LEU A 161 13.72 -13.56 5.44
CA LEU A 161 14.00 -12.85 6.68
C LEU A 161 15.30 -12.05 6.54
N ILE A 162 15.28 -10.80 6.96
CA ILE A 162 16.45 -9.92 6.92
C ILE A 162 16.66 -9.23 8.25
N ALA A 163 17.93 -9.04 8.64
CA ALA A 163 18.26 -8.20 9.77
C ALA A 163 17.98 -6.72 9.44
N PRO A 164 17.50 -5.90 10.40
CA PRO A 164 17.37 -4.47 10.21
C PRO A 164 18.71 -3.83 9.83
N ALA A 165 18.74 -3.10 8.72
CA ALA A 165 19.97 -2.45 8.24
C ALA A 165 20.39 -1.22 9.08
N GLN A 166 19.46 -0.66 9.86
CA GLN A 166 19.71 0.51 10.70
C GLN A 166 19.16 0.28 12.11
N PRO A 167 19.97 0.53 13.16
CA PRO A 167 19.48 0.53 14.53
C PRO A 167 18.64 1.80 14.75
N THR A 168 17.37 1.59 15.05
CA THR A 168 16.38 2.63 15.37
C THR A 168 15.60 2.19 16.60
N ALA A 169 14.87 3.10 17.24
CA ALA A 169 13.97 2.72 18.33
C ALA A 169 12.91 1.68 17.90
N LEU A 170 12.59 1.57 16.60
CA LEU A 170 11.65 0.59 16.06
C LEU A 170 12.28 -0.77 15.75
N THR A 171 13.61 -0.83 15.69
CA THR A 171 14.38 -2.03 15.36
C THR A 171 15.25 -2.49 16.52
N GLN A 172 15.12 -1.84 17.68
CA GLN A 172 15.74 -2.27 18.92
C GLN A 172 15.14 -3.64 19.31
N ASP A 173 16.01 -4.58 19.65
CA ASP A 173 15.64 -5.96 20.01
C ASP A 173 14.94 -6.76 18.89
N VAL A 174 14.97 -6.25 17.65
CA VAL A 174 14.48 -6.96 16.47
C VAL A 174 15.64 -7.64 15.76
N LYS A 175 15.71 -8.98 15.87
CA LYS A 175 16.75 -9.77 15.19
C LYS A 175 16.56 -9.78 13.67
N GLU A 176 15.35 -10.08 13.23
CA GLU A 176 14.99 -10.29 11.83
C GLU A 176 13.57 -9.77 11.55
N VAL A 177 13.34 -9.33 10.32
CA VAL A 177 12.02 -8.91 9.82
C VAL A 177 11.70 -9.62 8.50
N ALA A 178 10.46 -10.10 8.40
CA ALA A 178 9.91 -10.54 7.12
C ALA A 178 9.43 -9.31 6.35
N ARG A 179 9.91 -9.15 5.10
CA ARG A 179 9.43 -8.08 4.23
C ARG A 179 8.10 -8.47 3.60
N SER A 180 7.24 -7.47 3.37
CA SER A 180 6.10 -7.68 2.49
C SER A 180 6.57 -7.98 1.06
N ARG A 181 5.89 -8.88 0.36
CA ARG A 181 6.09 -9.14 -1.08
C ARG A 181 5.82 -7.91 -1.94
N PHE A 182 5.03 -6.95 -1.45
CA PHE A 182 4.83 -5.68 -2.12
C PHE A 182 5.88 -4.61 -1.74
N ALA A 183 6.89 -4.94 -0.93
CA ALA A 183 7.89 -3.95 -0.52
C ALA A 183 8.72 -3.48 -1.73
N GLY A 184 8.75 -2.17 -1.95
CA GLY A 184 9.71 -1.55 -2.86
C GLY A 184 11.08 -1.46 -2.21
N ARG A 185 12.15 -1.65 -2.99
CA ARG A 185 13.53 -1.42 -2.54
C ARG A 185 14.01 -0.08 -3.05
N LEU A 186 14.60 0.68 -2.15
CA LEU A 186 15.27 1.93 -2.51
C LEU A 186 16.69 1.64 -2.99
N HIS A 187 17.03 2.23 -4.13
CA HIS A 187 18.37 2.18 -4.70
C HIS A 187 18.95 3.59 -4.76
N ILE A 188 20.18 3.74 -4.27
CA ILE A 188 20.95 4.96 -4.42
C ILE A 188 22.02 4.66 -5.45
N TYR A 189 21.93 5.28 -6.61
CA TYR A 189 22.90 5.10 -7.69
C TYR A 189 23.64 6.40 -7.99
N GLN A 190 24.89 6.23 -8.38
CA GLN A 190 25.70 7.34 -8.86
C GLN A 190 25.39 7.55 -10.34
N THR A 191 24.78 8.67 -10.70
CA THR A 191 24.67 9.10 -12.09
C THR A 191 26.08 9.43 -12.57
N GLY A 192 26.50 8.86 -13.70
CA GLY A 192 27.78 9.18 -14.35
C GLY A 192 27.96 10.68 -14.58
N PRO A 193 29.18 11.14 -14.90
CA PRO A 193 29.41 12.56 -15.19
C PRO A 193 28.37 13.03 -16.21
N VAL A 194 27.63 14.09 -15.86
CA VAL A 194 26.76 14.77 -16.82
C VAL A 194 27.70 15.28 -17.89
N VAL A 195 27.84 14.54 -18.98
CA VAL A 195 28.50 15.04 -20.18
C VAL A 195 27.58 16.14 -20.68
N VAL A 196 27.83 17.35 -20.20
CA VAL A 196 27.24 18.56 -20.77
C VAL A 196 27.72 18.54 -22.19
N SER A 197 26.87 18.05 -23.10
CA SER A 197 27.07 18.15 -24.54
C SER A 197 26.96 19.62 -24.90
N GLY A 198 28.00 20.39 -24.57
CA GLY A 198 28.20 21.73 -25.07
C GLY A 198 28.22 21.62 -26.59
N GLY A 199 27.43 22.46 -27.25
CA GLY A 199 27.22 22.49 -28.69
C GLY A 199 28.49 22.82 -29.46
N GLY A 200 29.43 21.88 -29.50
CA GLY A 200 30.52 21.82 -30.46
C GLY A 200 30.08 20.94 -31.61
N ILE A 201 30.03 21.52 -32.80
CA ILE A 201 29.97 20.80 -34.08
C ILE A 201 31.27 19.99 -34.16
N GLY A 202 31.24 18.76 -33.66
CA GLY A 202 32.34 17.80 -33.68
C GLY A 202 32.00 16.61 -34.58
N PRO A 203 33.01 16.00 -35.22
CA PRO A 203 32.82 15.07 -36.32
C PRO A 203 32.02 13.82 -35.92
N ALA A 204 31.33 13.27 -36.91
CA ALA A 204 30.41 12.14 -36.80
C ALA A 204 30.95 11.00 -35.92
N PRO A 205 30.09 10.37 -35.10
CA PRO A 205 30.49 9.26 -34.26
C PRO A 205 31.05 8.11 -35.12
N PRO A 206 32.13 7.45 -34.69
CA PRO A 206 32.62 6.26 -35.37
C PRO A 206 31.54 5.16 -35.34
N PRO A 207 31.43 4.34 -36.39
CA PRO A 207 30.43 3.28 -36.45
C PRO A 207 30.57 2.35 -35.25
N ALA A 208 29.44 2.05 -34.62
CA ALA A 208 29.34 1.16 -33.48
C ALA A 208 30.08 -0.16 -33.77
N ARG A 209 31.14 -0.42 -33.01
CA ARG A 209 31.77 -1.74 -32.96
C ARG A 209 30.74 -2.70 -32.38
N ALA A 210 30.18 -3.55 -33.24
CA ALA A 210 29.36 -4.67 -32.83
C ALA A 210 30.17 -5.53 -31.84
N ILE A 211 29.77 -5.50 -30.58
CA ILE A 211 30.23 -6.48 -29.60
C ILE A 211 29.57 -7.79 -30.03
N SER A 212 30.36 -8.67 -30.67
CA SER A 212 29.98 -10.05 -30.89
C SER A 212 29.91 -10.71 -29.51
N VAL A 213 28.70 -10.78 -28.96
CA VAL A 213 28.41 -11.65 -27.83
C VAL A 213 28.50 -13.07 -28.40
N ALA A 214 29.53 -13.82 -27.96
CA ALA A 214 29.65 -15.21 -28.31
C ALA A 214 28.40 -15.95 -27.80
N THR A 215 27.65 -16.53 -28.74
CA THR A 215 26.59 -17.49 -28.46
C THR A 215 27.20 -18.63 -27.63
N PRO A 216 26.68 -18.96 -26.44
CA PRO A 216 27.10 -20.14 -25.72
C PRO A 216 26.77 -21.36 -26.58
N THR A 217 27.79 -22.13 -26.92
CA THR A 217 27.65 -23.45 -27.52
C THR A 217 26.79 -24.30 -26.58
N PRO A 218 25.69 -24.91 -27.05
CA PRO A 218 24.92 -25.85 -26.26
C PRO A 218 25.80 -27.07 -25.95
N ASP A 219 25.86 -27.44 -24.67
CA ASP A 219 26.46 -28.68 -24.21
C ASP A 219 25.60 -29.85 -24.72
N PRO A 220 26.14 -30.81 -25.49
CA PRO A 220 25.37 -31.89 -26.10
C PRO A 220 25.01 -33.04 -25.14
N ASP A 221 25.31 -32.94 -23.83
CA ASP A 221 25.21 -34.06 -22.89
C ASP A 221 24.09 -33.91 -21.85
N THR A 222 22.94 -33.34 -22.22
CA THR A 222 21.74 -33.36 -21.35
C THR A 222 20.48 -33.75 -22.14
N GLU A 223 20.60 -34.84 -22.89
CA GLU A 223 19.46 -35.68 -23.24
C GLU A 223 19.51 -36.85 -22.26
N ASP A 224 18.66 -36.85 -21.23
CA ASP A 224 18.04 -38.06 -20.64
C ASP A 224 17.12 -37.63 -19.49
N ASP A 225 15.94 -38.27 -19.44
CA ASP A 225 14.98 -38.29 -18.30
C ASP A 225 14.01 -37.10 -18.09
N ILE A 226 13.21 -36.77 -19.12
CA ILE A 226 11.92 -36.04 -18.94
C ILE A 226 10.75 -36.90 -19.42
N TRP A 227 10.64 -38.13 -18.88
CA TRP A 227 9.41 -38.94 -18.94
C TRP A 227 9.26 -39.71 -17.63
N GLY A 228 9.07 -38.97 -16.54
CA GLY A 228 8.75 -39.50 -15.21
C GLY A 228 7.27 -39.31 -14.88
N GLU A 229 6.51 -40.38 -15.02
CA GLU A 229 5.35 -40.80 -14.21
C GLU A 229 4.32 -39.73 -13.83
N GLU A 230 3.18 -39.76 -14.54
CA GLU A 230 1.89 -39.27 -14.07
C GLU A 230 1.47 -40.08 -12.83
N GLY A 231 1.78 -39.56 -11.64
CA GLY A 231 1.21 -40.04 -10.38
C GLY A 231 -0.25 -39.61 -10.27
N GLU A 232 -1.15 -40.58 -10.25
CA GLU A 232 -2.55 -40.42 -9.84
C GLU A 232 -2.60 -39.88 -8.40
N GLU A 233 -2.86 -38.59 -8.24
CA GLU A 233 -3.16 -38.01 -6.92
C GLU A 233 -4.56 -38.45 -6.48
N GLU A 234 -4.61 -39.27 -5.42
CA GLU A 234 -5.84 -39.57 -4.69
C GLU A 234 -6.50 -38.27 -4.16
N PRO A 235 -7.83 -38.15 -4.23
CA PRO A 235 -8.53 -36.98 -3.71
C PRO A 235 -8.37 -36.90 -2.18
N PRO A 236 -8.13 -35.69 -1.62
CA PRO A 236 -8.00 -35.51 -0.18
C PRO A 236 -9.31 -35.87 0.53
N ALA A 237 -9.18 -36.67 1.59
CA ALA A 237 -10.26 -37.07 2.47
C ALA A 237 -11.04 -35.85 3.01
N SER A 238 -12.37 -35.96 2.99
CA SER A 238 -13.26 -34.96 3.57
C SER A 238 -12.93 -34.72 5.04
N PRO A 239 -12.74 -33.46 5.49
CA PRO A 239 -12.57 -33.17 6.90
C PRO A 239 -13.86 -33.51 7.64
N GLY A 240 -13.71 -34.36 8.64
CA GLY A 240 -14.78 -34.79 9.54
C GLY A 240 -15.43 -33.61 10.24
N VAL A 241 -16.75 -33.67 10.30
CA VAL A 241 -17.60 -32.82 11.14
C VAL A 241 -17.20 -33.08 12.59
N GLY A 242 -16.35 -32.19 13.12
CA GLY A 242 -16.04 -32.12 14.54
C GLY A 242 -17.26 -31.58 15.27
N SER A 243 -17.70 -32.37 16.25
CA SER A 243 -18.73 -32.06 17.23
C SER A 243 -18.49 -30.71 17.89
N GLU A 244 -19.54 -29.90 17.93
CA GLU A 244 -19.64 -28.68 18.71
C GLU A 244 -19.53 -29.05 20.19
N ASP A 245 -18.40 -28.71 20.81
CA ASP A 245 -18.26 -28.66 22.26
C ASP A 245 -19.05 -27.44 22.76
N GLU A 246 -20.20 -27.70 23.38
CA GLU A 246 -20.96 -26.74 24.19
C GLU A 246 -20.10 -26.36 25.41
N GLU A 247 -19.32 -25.29 25.29
CA GLU A 247 -18.68 -24.67 26.45
C GLU A 247 -19.68 -23.81 27.22
N ASP A 248 -20.06 -24.36 28.37
CA ASP A 248 -20.63 -23.76 29.57
C ASP A 248 -20.16 -22.31 29.81
N TRP A 249 -21.09 -21.36 29.68
CA TRP A 249 -20.94 -19.99 30.18
C TRP A 249 -22.00 -19.73 31.25
N GLU A 250 -21.85 -20.37 32.40
CA GLU A 250 -22.47 -19.93 33.63
C GLU A 250 -21.37 -19.67 34.67
N ASP A 251 -21.61 -18.67 35.52
CA ASP A 251 -20.90 -18.41 36.77
C ASP A 251 -19.75 -17.37 36.77
N TRP A 252 -20.12 -16.10 36.50
CA TRP A 252 -19.39 -14.93 37.05
C TRP A 252 -20.36 -13.80 37.44
N GLU A 253 -21.28 -14.08 38.35
CA GLU A 253 -21.95 -13.05 39.16
C GLU A 253 -21.70 -13.39 40.63
N ASP A 254 -20.61 -12.89 41.22
CA ASP A 254 -20.51 -12.60 42.67
C ASP A 254 -19.09 -12.15 43.03
N ALA A 255 -18.78 -10.88 42.80
CA ALA A 255 -17.64 -10.24 43.46
C ALA A 255 -17.79 -8.71 43.52
N ASP A 256 -18.90 -8.23 44.07
CA ASP A 256 -18.97 -6.83 44.54
C ASP A 256 -19.74 -6.74 45.86
N SER A 257 -19.09 -7.22 46.92
CA SER A 257 -19.45 -6.85 48.29
C SER A 257 -18.27 -7.04 49.24
N ALA A 258 -17.49 -5.98 49.47
CA ALA A 258 -17.05 -5.57 50.81
C ALA A 258 -16.02 -4.42 50.78
N ALA A 259 -16.41 -3.35 51.51
CA ALA A 259 -15.59 -2.46 52.34
C ALA A 259 -14.59 -1.49 51.68
#